data_AF-A0A2Z2GPP1-F1
#
_entry.id   AF-A0A2Z2GPP1-F1
#
_cell.length_a   1.000
_cell.length_b   1.000
_cell.length_c   1.000
_cell.angle_alpha   90.00
_cell.angle_beta   90.00
_cell.angle_gamma   90.00
#
_symmetry.space_group_name_H-M   'P 1'
#
loop_
_entity.id
_entity.type
_entity.pdbx_description
1 polymer ?
#
loop_
_entity_poly.entity_id
_entity_poly.type
_entity_poly.pdbx_seq_one_letter_code
_entity_poly.pdbx_strand_id
1 'polypeptide(L)'
;VEPRVIEYLKTPPTRATIEKLVADAGLTIRQALRKKDTPFEALELDDEGKTDADLLDAVEAYPILLNRPFVVTPIGTRLCRPSEVVLDIL
;
A
#
# COMPACT_ATOMS: atom_id res chain seq x y z
N VAL A 1 -7.81 21.78 -1.13
CA VAL A 1 -8.54 20.86 -2.03
C VAL A 1 -9.22 19.81 -1.16
N GLU A 2 -10.45 19.41 -1.46
CA GLU A 2 -11.14 18.33 -0.74
C GLU A 2 -10.83 16.99 -1.43
N PRO A 3 -10.18 16.01 -0.77
CA PRO A 3 -9.82 14.75 -1.41
C PRO A 3 -11.01 13.78 -1.43
N ARG A 4 -11.05 12.93 -2.46
CA ARG A 4 -11.92 11.75 -2.43
C ARG A 4 -11.31 10.73 -1.46
N VAL A 5 -12.00 10.48 -0.34
CA VAL A 5 -11.57 9.49 0.66
C VAL A 5 -12.10 8.11 0.30
N ILE A 6 -11.22 7.10 0.25
CA ILE A 6 -11.58 5.70 0.05
C ILE A 6 -11.26 4.92 1.32
N GLU A 7 -12.27 4.31 1.92
CA GLU A 7 -12.11 3.42 3.07
C GLU A 7 -11.60 2.04 2.59
N TYR A 8 -10.29 1.94 2.33
CA TYR A 8 -9.67 0.76 1.71
C TYR A 8 -9.90 -0.57 2.44
N LEU A 9 -10.27 -0.56 3.72
CA LEU A 9 -10.65 -1.79 4.44
C LEU A 9 -12.09 -2.24 4.15
N LYS A 10 -12.99 -1.31 3.80
CA LYS A 10 -14.37 -1.60 3.40
C LYS A 10 -14.49 -1.85 1.89
N THR A 11 -13.73 -1.08 1.12
CA THR A 11 -13.68 -1.16 -0.35
C THR A 11 -12.22 -1.33 -0.78
N PRO A 12 -11.67 -2.55 -0.66
CA PRO A 12 -10.27 -2.78 -0.99
C PRO A 12 -10.00 -2.49 -2.47
N PRO A 13 -8.87 -1.84 -2.80
CA PRO A 13 -8.45 -1.67 -4.18
C PRO A 13 -8.17 -3.03 -4.80
N THR A 14 -8.41 -3.14 -6.11
CA THR A 14 -8.04 -4.34 -6.87
C THR A 14 -6.53 -4.53 -6.88
N ARG A 15 -6.06 -5.76 -7.13
CA ARG A 15 -4.63 -6.06 -7.32
C ARG A 15 -3.94 -5.10 -8.29
N ALA A 16 -4.53 -4.91 -9.48
CA ALA A 16 -3.98 -4.00 -10.50
C ALA A 16 -3.91 -2.54 -10.00
N THR A 17 -4.87 -2.12 -9.16
CA THR A 17 -4.82 -0.80 -8.52
C THR A 17 -3.68 -0.72 -7.50
N ILE A 18 -3.46 -1.75 -6.70
CA ILE A 18 -2.36 -1.80 -5.72
C ILE A 18 -1.01 -1.75 -6.42
N GLU A 19 -0.80 -2.58 -7.44
CA GLU A 19 0.41 -2.59 -8.26
C GLU A 19 0.71 -1.20 -8.82
N LYS A 20 -0.30 -0.54 -9.38
CA LYS A 20 -0.17 0.83 -9.88
C LYS A 20 0.18 1.83 -8.77
N LEU A 21 -0.52 1.80 -7.64
CA LEU A 21 -0.26 2.72 -6.52
C LEU A 21 1.17 2.60 -6.00
N VAL A 22 1.66 1.37 -5.88
CA VAL A 22 3.01 1.05 -5.41
C VAL A 22 4.06 1.53 -6.42
N ALA A 23 3.85 1.25 -7.71
CA ALA A 23 4.73 1.69 -8.79
C ALA A 23 4.78 3.22 -8.91
N ASP A 24 3.62 3.89 -8.90
CA ASP A 24 3.52 5.35 -8.98
C ASP A 24 4.15 6.03 -7.74
N ALA A 25 4.19 5.34 -6.60
CA ALA A 25 4.87 5.79 -5.39
C ALA A 25 6.39 5.52 -5.40
N GLY A 26 6.92 4.83 -6.41
CA GLY A 26 8.33 4.45 -6.48
C GLY A 26 8.74 3.43 -5.42
N LEU A 27 7.81 2.59 -4.98
CA LEU A 27 8.02 1.58 -3.94
C LEU A 27 8.00 0.17 -4.54
N THR A 28 8.57 -0.78 -3.82
CA THR A 28 8.26 -2.21 -4.01
C THR A 28 7.02 -2.60 -3.21
N ILE A 29 6.34 -3.69 -3.58
CA ILE A 29 5.17 -4.16 -2.81
C ILE A 29 5.56 -4.46 -1.36
N ARG A 30 6.76 -5.02 -1.14
CA ARG A 30 7.31 -5.29 0.19
C ARG A 30 7.45 -4.03 1.05
N GLN A 31 7.84 -2.90 0.45
CA GLN A 31 7.91 -1.60 1.15
C GLN A 31 6.51 -1.03 1.45
N ALA A 32 5.51 -1.39 0.65
CA ALA A 32 4.13 -0.99 0.84
C ALA A 32 3.36 -1.82 1.88
N LEU A 33 3.97 -2.88 2.44
CA LEU A 33 3.35 -3.69 3.48
C LEU A 33 3.41 -3.03 4.86
N ARG A 34 2.32 -3.17 5.61
CA ARG A 34 2.23 -2.84 7.03
C ARG A 34 2.60 -4.07 7.85
N LYS A 35 3.54 -3.92 8.78
CA LYS A 35 3.95 -5.00 9.70
C LYS A 35 3.10 -5.03 10.98
N LYS A 36 3.03 -3.90 11.69
CA LYS A 36 2.36 -3.80 13.00
C LYS A 36 0.84 -3.96 12.90
N ASP A 37 0.26 -4.75 13.81
CA ASP A 37 -1.18 -5.04 13.91
C ASP A 37 -1.77 -5.71 12.66
N THR A 38 -0.99 -6.58 12.04
CA THR A 38 -1.38 -7.33 10.83
C THR A 38 -0.90 -8.77 10.92
N PRO A 39 -1.40 -9.69 10.07
CA PRO A 39 -0.87 -11.05 10.01
C PRO A 39 0.51 -11.16 9.35
N PHE A 40 1.25 -10.06 9.15
CA PHE A 40 2.54 -10.04 8.43
C PHE A 40 3.55 -11.08 8.95
N GLU A 41 3.74 -11.16 10.27
CA GLU A 41 4.66 -12.13 10.89
C GLU A 41 4.10 -13.55 10.84
N ALA A 42 2.80 -13.72 11.07
CA ALA A 42 2.15 -15.04 11.03
C ALA A 42 2.13 -15.67 9.63
N LEU A 43 2.23 -14.85 8.58
CA LEU A 43 2.30 -15.25 7.18
C LEU A 43 3.75 -15.26 6.63
N GLU A 44 4.74 -14.98 7.48
CA GLU A 44 6.18 -14.98 7.13
C GLU A 44 6.48 -14.09 5.91
N LEU A 45 5.83 -12.93 5.81
CA LEU A 45 5.93 -12.05 4.62
C LEU A 45 7.27 -11.29 4.55
N ASP A 46 8.17 -11.47 5.52
CA ASP A 46 9.55 -10.97 5.46
C ASP A 46 10.50 -11.91 4.73
N ASP A 47 10.11 -13.17 4.49
CA ASP A 47 10.88 -14.15 3.74
C ASP A 47 11.26 -13.61 2.34
N GLU A 48 12.56 -13.56 2.06
CA GLU A 48 13.14 -13.06 0.80
C GLU A 48 12.82 -13.98 -0.38
N GLY A 49 12.44 -15.24 -0.12
CA GLY A 49 11.99 -16.17 -1.14
C GLY A 49 10.59 -15.86 -1.69
N LYS A 50 9.80 -15.02 -1.01
CA LYS A 50 8.46 -14.64 -1.49
C LYS A 50 8.52 -13.63 -2.62
N THR A 51 7.80 -13.93 -3.68
CA THR A 51 7.69 -13.08 -4.87
C THR A 51 6.72 -11.93 -4.64
N ASP A 52 6.80 -10.90 -5.48
CA ASP A 52 5.81 -9.81 -5.45
C ASP A 52 4.37 -10.33 -5.65
N ALA A 53 4.21 -11.43 -6.40
CA ALA A 53 2.91 -12.05 -6.59
C ALA A 53 2.35 -12.65 -5.29
N ASP A 54 3.18 -13.34 -4.51
CA ASP A 54 2.79 -13.91 -3.21
C ASP A 54 2.39 -12.81 -2.22
N LEU A 55 3.12 -11.69 -2.24
CA LEU A 55 2.83 -10.54 -1.38
C LEU A 55 1.51 -9.86 -1.78
N LEU A 56 1.22 -9.76 -3.08
CA LEU A 56 -0.04 -9.23 -3.58
C LEU A 56 -1.22 -10.14 -3.23
N ASP A 57 -1.06 -11.47 -3.34
CA ASP A 57 -2.08 -12.44 -2.93
C ASP A 57 -2.41 -12.30 -1.44
N ALA A 58 -1.38 -12.09 -0.61
CA ALA A 58 -1.57 -11.83 0.81
C ALA A 58 -2.33 -10.52 1.06
N VAL A 59 -2.03 -9.43 0.34
CA VAL A 59 -2.76 -8.15 0.48
C VAL A 59 -4.21 -8.28 0.00
N GLU A 60 -4.47 -9.04 -1.06
CA GLU A 60 -5.83 -9.30 -1.55
C GLU A 60 -6.65 -10.08 -0.51
N ALA A 61 -6.06 -11.11 0.11
CA ALA A 61 -6.68 -11.87 1.19
C ALA A 61 -6.84 -11.05 2.49
N TYR A 62 -5.86 -10.19 2.78
CA TYR A 62 -5.80 -9.38 4.00
C TYR A 62 -5.50 -7.91 3.67
N PRO A 63 -6.50 -7.10 3.28
CA PRO A 63 -6.30 -5.70 2.91
C PRO A 63 -5.61 -4.84 3.98
N ILE A 64 -5.68 -5.26 5.25
CA ILE A 64 -4.97 -4.61 6.37
C ILE A 64 -3.44 -4.61 6.23
N LEU A 65 -2.89 -5.51 5.42
CA LEU A 65 -1.48 -5.56 5.07
C LEU A 65 -1.05 -4.39 4.19
N LEU A 66 -1.95 -3.70 3.49
CA LEU A 66 -1.59 -2.50 2.75
C LEU A 66 -1.36 -1.32 3.71
N ASN A 67 -0.16 -0.74 3.64
CA ASN A 67 0.22 0.40 4.47
C ASN A 67 -0.55 1.66 4.04
N ARG A 68 -0.72 2.60 4.98
CA ARG A 68 -1.60 3.76 4.82
C ARG A 68 -1.03 5.06 5.39
N PRO A 69 -1.41 6.23 4.86
CA PRO A 69 -2.28 6.42 3.68
C PRO A 69 -1.47 6.46 2.36
N PHE A 70 -2.04 5.88 1.30
CA PHE A 70 -1.67 6.24 -0.07
C PHE A 70 -2.47 7.46 -0.51
N VAL A 71 -1.79 8.46 -1.04
CA VAL A 71 -2.39 9.68 -1.59
C VAL A 71 -2.01 9.79 -3.06
N VAL A 72 -3.00 10.08 -3.91
CA VAL A 72 -2.85 10.22 -5.36
C VAL A 72 -3.28 11.63 -5.75
N THR A 73 -2.42 12.34 -6.47
CA THR A 73 -2.71 13.65 -7.06
C THR A 73 -2.24 13.67 -8.53
N PRO A 74 -2.55 14.72 -9.31
CA PRO A 74 -2.01 14.87 -10.67
C PRO A 74 -0.48 14.99 -10.71
N ILE A 75 0.17 15.38 -9.61
CA ILE A 75 1.63 15.54 -9.51
C ILE A 75 2.31 14.20 -9.24
N GLY A 76 1.65 13.30 -8.49
CA GLY A 76 2.14 11.96 -8.26
C GLY A 76 1.39 11.19 -7.16
N THR A 77 1.92 10.02 -6.82
CA THR A 77 1.40 9.15 -5.75
C THR A 77 2.44 9.00 -4.65
N ARG A 78 2.02 8.98 -3.39
CA ARG A 78 2.91 8.73 -2.24
C ARG A 78 2.23 7.91 -1.15
N LEU A 79 3.00 7.01 -0.54
CA LEU A 79 2.70 6.47 0.79
C LEU A 79 3.13 7.54 1.82
N CYS A 80 2.18 8.29 2.35
CA CYS A 80 2.46 9.47 3.17
C CYS A 80 2.76 9.08 4.63
N ARG A 81 3.92 8.45 4.83
CA ARG A 81 4.48 8.14 6.14
C ARG A 81 5.94 8.63 6.19
N PRO A 82 6.23 9.73 6.88
CA PRO A 82 5.32 10.50 7.73
C PRO A 82 4.31 11.35 6.91
N SER A 83 3.31 11.93 7.59
CA SER A 83 2.19 12.63 6.94
C SER A 83 2.64 13.77 6.04
N GLU A 84 3.76 14.42 6.35
CA GLU A 84 4.26 15.60 5.66
C GLU A 84 4.73 15.29 4.24
N VAL A 85 5.00 14.02 3.91
CA VAL A 85 5.34 13.57 2.54
C VAL A 85 4.24 13.94 1.53
N VAL A 86 3.01 14.13 1.98
CA VAL A 86 1.92 14.60 1.10
C VAL A 86 2.26 15.95 0.46
N LEU A 87 3.02 16.82 1.13
CA LEU A 87 3.36 18.17 0.64
C LEU A 87 4.19 18.12 -0.65
N ASP A 88 4.91 17.02 -0.91
CA ASP A 88 5.69 16.84 -2.13
C ASP A 88 4.81 16.64 -3.38
N ILE A 89 3.53 16.34 -3.20
CA ILE A 89 2.58 16.02 -4.27
C ILE A 89 1.29 16.86 -4.23
N LEU A 90 1.26 17.97 -3.48
CA LEU A 90 0.08 18.87 -3.40
C LEU A 90 0.12 20.03 -4.40
#